data_AF-A0A7C3CRD6-F1
#
_entry.id   AF-A0A7C3CRD6-F1
#
_cell.length_a   1.000
_cell.length_b   1.000
_cell.length_c   1.000
_cell.angle_alpha   90.00
_cell.angle_beta   90.00
_cell.angle_gamma   90.00
#
_symmetry.space_group_name_H-M   'P 1'
#
loop_
_entity.id
_entity.type
_entity.pdbx_description
1 polymer ?
#
loop_
_entity_poly.entity_id
_entity_poly.type
_entity_poly.pdbx_seq_one_letter_code
_entity_poly.pdbx_strand_id
1 'polypeptide(L)'
;VNFMASTINRQSYLDLSDHYHYTRLPDLAKFVNLGFPYSKYADLGKAAVVLPQAPSHGEIQFMLNTMGLTAAATGYPAFNVTLLFPNMIDLASNKNILLIGGNDRQPLAEKWKGYMAVNRNDAQEWQLRRLSLGERLALWWKGEKLQDLKSARRTVERNSKEFTGLTGFRSPLDNHHAVIMLISSSPEKLAELNDALSDPSRFSLIQGDLSILDDSGIQSFRTLPSYYVGTLPWYHQIRWYLSTHILALIILTIIVMVIAAWILVRLLSRHAAERFTTGQ
;
A
#
# COMPACT_ATOMS: atom_id res chain seq x y z
N VAL A 1 3.34 -43.84 -27.76
CA VAL A 1 2.97 -42.59 -27.05
C VAL A 1 3.29 -42.82 -25.58
N ASN A 2 4.35 -42.19 -25.06
CA ASN A 2 4.69 -42.29 -23.63
C ASN A 2 3.77 -41.37 -22.84
N PHE A 3 2.93 -41.94 -21.99
CA PHE A 3 2.15 -41.18 -21.02
C PHE A 3 3.06 -40.80 -19.86
N MET A 4 3.35 -39.51 -19.69
CA MET A 4 3.91 -39.00 -18.45
C MET A 4 2.78 -38.94 -17.41
N ALA A 5 2.85 -39.81 -16.40
CA ALA A 5 1.97 -39.74 -15.24
C ALA A 5 2.73 -39.07 -14.09
N SER A 6 2.27 -37.90 -13.63
CA SER A 6 2.69 -37.33 -12.36
C SER A 6 1.69 -37.71 -11.27
N THR A 7 2.18 -38.03 -10.08
CA THR A 7 1.34 -38.32 -8.91
C THR A 7 1.84 -37.49 -7.73
N ILE A 8 0.92 -36.94 -6.94
CA ILE A 8 1.24 -36.20 -5.71
C ILE A 8 1.08 -37.19 -4.56
N ASN A 9 2.17 -37.44 -3.83
CA ASN A 9 2.12 -38.31 -2.65
C ASN A 9 1.25 -37.67 -1.55
N ARG A 10 0.40 -38.45 -0.88
CA ARG A 10 -0.43 -37.99 0.25
C ARG A 10 0.39 -37.49 1.44
N GLN A 11 1.66 -37.89 1.54
CA GLN A 11 2.59 -37.42 2.56
C GLN A 11 3.29 -36.12 2.18
N SER A 12 3.11 -35.61 0.96
CA SER A 12 3.64 -34.30 0.58
C SER A 12 2.93 -33.22 1.39
N TYR A 13 3.70 -32.47 2.17
CA TYR A 13 3.24 -31.29 2.88
C TYR A 13 4.04 -30.06 2.42
N LEU A 14 3.41 -28.89 2.49
CA LEU A 14 4.06 -27.60 2.31
C LEU A 14 4.08 -26.91 3.66
N ASP A 15 5.27 -26.69 4.21
CA ASP A 15 5.45 -25.97 5.47
C ASP A 15 5.70 -24.49 5.20
N LEU A 16 4.81 -23.65 5.73
CA LEU A 16 4.90 -22.19 5.65
C LEU A 16 5.12 -21.53 7.02
N SER A 17 5.33 -22.29 8.08
CA SER A 17 5.36 -21.81 9.47
C SER A 17 6.48 -20.81 9.75
N ASP A 18 7.67 -21.00 9.17
CA ASP A 18 8.85 -20.17 9.45
C ASP A 18 9.05 -18.99 8.47
N HIS A 19 7.98 -18.52 7.83
CA HIS A 19 8.07 -17.42 6.87
C HIS A 19 7.83 -16.05 7.53
N TYR A 20 8.66 -15.08 7.14
CA TYR A 20 8.52 -13.70 7.58
C TYR A 20 7.34 -13.02 6.90
N HIS A 21 6.40 -12.54 7.72
CA HIS A 21 5.27 -11.76 7.23
C HIS A 21 5.69 -10.30 7.20
N TYR A 22 5.97 -9.78 6.01
CA TYR A 22 6.38 -8.39 5.83
C TYR A 22 5.73 -7.81 4.58
N THR A 23 5.01 -6.71 4.73
CA THR A 23 4.24 -6.16 3.61
C THR A 23 4.20 -4.63 3.65
N ARG A 24 4.25 -4.04 2.46
CA ARG A 24 4.12 -2.58 2.24
C ARG A 24 2.65 -2.17 2.19
N LEU A 25 2.29 -1.08 2.87
CA LEU A 25 0.96 -0.47 2.86
C LEU A 25 1.07 1.06 2.75
N PRO A 26 0.00 1.76 2.35
CA PRO A 26 -1.19 1.25 1.68
C PRO A 26 -0.88 0.66 0.29
N ASP A 27 -1.69 -0.32 -0.15
CA ASP A 27 -1.59 -0.88 -1.50
C ASP A 27 -2.95 -1.44 -1.97
N LEU A 28 -3.61 -0.70 -2.88
CA LEU A 28 -4.91 -1.05 -3.45
C LEU A 28 -4.84 -2.33 -4.29
N ALA A 29 -3.67 -2.68 -4.84
CA ALA A 29 -3.53 -3.96 -5.55
C ALA A 29 -3.77 -5.14 -4.60
N LYS A 30 -3.30 -5.05 -3.35
CA LYS A 30 -3.50 -6.10 -2.34
C LYS A 30 -4.94 -6.18 -1.87
N PHE A 31 -5.62 -5.03 -1.85
CA PHE A 31 -7.03 -4.96 -1.56
C PHE A 31 -7.87 -5.70 -2.61
N VAL A 32 -7.70 -5.36 -3.89
CA VAL A 32 -8.51 -5.98 -4.95
C VAL A 32 -8.17 -7.44 -5.19
N ASN A 33 -6.90 -7.85 -5.05
CA ASN A 33 -6.50 -9.23 -5.30
C ASN A 33 -6.76 -10.17 -4.12
N LEU A 34 -6.61 -9.70 -2.88
CA LEU A 34 -6.59 -10.55 -1.69
C LEU A 34 -7.53 -10.09 -0.57
N GLY A 35 -8.28 -9.00 -0.74
CA GLY A 35 -9.03 -8.36 0.34
C GLY A 35 -8.13 -7.82 1.47
N PHE A 36 -6.82 -7.71 1.25
CA PHE A 36 -5.86 -7.28 2.28
C PHE A 36 -5.92 -5.75 2.45
N PRO A 37 -5.92 -5.19 3.67
CA PRO A 37 -5.54 -5.83 4.94
C PRO A 37 -6.67 -6.47 5.74
N TYR A 38 -7.90 -6.52 5.22
CA TYR A 38 -9.06 -7.07 5.93
C TYR A 38 -9.00 -8.61 6.03
N SER A 39 -8.43 -9.27 5.02
CA SER A 39 -8.20 -10.72 4.99
C SER A 39 -7.13 -11.25 5.94
N LYS A 40 -6.50 -10.40 6.76
CA LYS A 40 -5.50 -10.85 7.74
C LYS A 40 -6.08 -11.88 8.73
N TYR A 41 -7.36 -11.75 9.08
CA TYR A 41 -8.10 -12.72 9.88
C TYR A 41 -9.24 -13.25 9.02
N ALA A 42 -9.42 -14.57 8.98
CA ALA A 42 -10.34 -15.22 8.06
C ALA A 42 -11.81 -14.78 8.24
N ASP A 43 -12.21 -14.50 9.47
CA ASP A 43 -13.54 -14.03 9.88
C ASP A 43 -13.74 -12.50 9.75
N LEU A 44 -12.69 -11.79 9.30
CA LEU A 44 -12.61 -10.33 9.26
C LEU A 44 -12.80 -9.65 10.63
N GLY A 45 -12.50 -10.34 11.74
CA GLY A 45 -12.68 -9.82 13.11
C GLY A 45 -11.90 -8.53 13.42
N LYS A 46 -10.89 -8.19 12.62
CA LYS A 46 -10.12 -6.93 12.70
C LYS A 46 -10.45 -5.94 11.58
N ALA A 47 -11.59 -6.08 10.92
CA ALA A 47 -12.11 -5.11 9.96
C ALA A 47 -13.27 -4.31 10.58
N ALA A 48 -13.32 -3.03 10.26
CA ALA A 48 -14.47 -2.16 10.52
C ALA A 48 -14.92 -1.54 9.20
N VAL A 49 -16.22 -1.52 8.94
CA VAL A 49 -16.82 -0.80 7.81
C VAL A 49 -17.53 0.42 8.37
N VAL A 50 -17.23 1.59 7.82
CA VAL A 50 -17.85 2.84 8.24
C VAL A 50 -18.70 3.35 7.08
N LEU A 51 -20.01 3.24 7.23
CA LEU A 51 -20.99 3.76 6.25
C LEU A 51 -21.35 5.21 6.58
N PRO A 52 -21.83 6.00 5.60
CA PRO A 52 -22.49 7.27 5.91
C PRO A 52 -23.81 7.01 6.64
N GLN A 53 -24.38 8.03 7.29
CA GLN A 53 -25.64 7.89 8.06
C GLN A 53 -26.82 7.38 7.21
N ALA A 54 -26.85 7.77 5.93
CA ALA A 54 -27.81 7.30 4.95
C ALA A 54 -27.06 6.73 3.73
N PRO A 55 -26.67 5.44 3.78
CA PRO A 55 -25.94 4.80 2.68
C PRO A 55 -26.86 4.59 1.48
N SER A 56 -26.33 4.84 0.29
CA SER A 56 -26.98 4.53 -0.98
C SER A 56 -26.88 3.05 -1.30
N HIS A 57 -27.72 2.57 -2.23
CA HIS A 57 -27.67 1.18 -2.71
C HIS A 57 -26.28 0.80 -3.24
N GLY A 58 -25.61 1.68 -4.00
CA GLY A 58 -24.28 1.42 -4.53
C GLY A 58 -23.19 1.33 -3.45
N GLU A 59 -23.36 2.05 -2.33
CA GLU A 59 -22.43 1.99 -1.18
C GLU A 59 -22.60 0.70 -0.39
N ILE A 60 -23.84 0.24 -0.22
CA ILE A 60 -24.15 -1.08 0.36
C ILE A 60 -23.63 -2.18 -0.56
N GLN A 61 -23.82 -2.06 -1.87
CA GLN A 61 -23.28 -3.00 -2.86
C GLN A 61 -21.75 -3.07 -2.78
N PHE A 62 -21.06 -1.93 -2.71
CA PHE A 62 -19.60 -1.89 -2.55
C PHE A 62 -19.15 -2.61 -1.27
N MET A 63 -19.85 -2.37 -0.15
CA MET A 63 -19.58 -3.07 1.12
C MET A 63 -19.72 -4.58 0.96
N LEU A 64 -20.85 -5.04 0.42
CA LEU A 64 -21.14 -6.47 0.24
C LEU A 64 -20.18 -7.14 -0.75
N ASN A 65 -19.85 -6.46 -1.86
CA ASN A 65 -18.85 -6.92 -2.82
C ASN A 65 -17.48 -7.05 -2.15
N THR A 66 -17.09 -6.09 -1.32
CA THR A 66 -15.82 -6.14 -0.59
C THR A 66 -15.78 -7.29 0.42
N MET A 67 -16.89 -7.52 1.15
CA MET A 67 -17.02 -8.66 2.05
C MET A 67 -16.94 -9.99 1.29
N GLY A 68 -17.65 -10.11 0.16
CA GLY A 68 -17.64 -11.28 -0.70
C GLY A 68 -16.26 -11.56 -1.30
N LEU A 69 -15.59 -10.54 -1.82
CA LEU A 69 -14.22 -10.62 -2.32
C LEU A 69 -13.24 -11.10 -1.24
N THR A 70 -13.32 -10.51 -0.05
CA THR A 70 -12.43 -10.87 1.06
C THR A 70 -12.74 -12.28 1.57
N ALA A 71 -14.01 -12.66 1.67
CA ALA A 71 -14.43 -14.01 2.06
C ALA A 71 -14.01 -15.07 1.03
N ALA A 72 -14.06 -14.75 -0.27
CA ALA A 72 -13.55 -15.61 -1.32
C ALA A 72 -12.03 -15.80 -1.23
N ALA A 73 -11.30 -14.73 -0.85
CA ALA A 73 -9.85 -14.80 -0.65
C ALA A 73 -9.45 -15.61 0.60
N THR A 74 -10.23 -15.54 1.69
CA THR A 74 -9.95 -16.27 2.93
C THR A 74 -10.57 -17.67 2.98
N GLY A 75 -11.55 -17.95 2.12
CA GLY A 75 -12.37 -19.17 2.16
C GLY A 75 -13.35 -19.21 3.34
N TYR A 76 -13.61 -18.08 4.01
CA TYR A 76 -14.41 -18.02 5.23
C TYR A 76 -15.37 -16.82 5.24
N PRO A 77 -16.62 -16.96 5.71
CA PRO A 77 -17.60 -15.87 5.66
C PRO A 77 -17.25 -14.71 6.61
N ALA A 78 -17.57 -13.50 6.16
CA ALA A 78 -17.30 -12.23 6.85
C ALA A 78 -18.31 -11.91 7.97
N PHE A 79 -18.44 -12.74 9.01
CA PHE A 79 -19.42 -12.50 10.08
C PHE A 79 -18.93 -11.65 11.26
N ASN A 80 -17.61 -11.44 11.41
CA ASN A 80 -17.05 -10.72 12.57
C ASN A 80 -16.65 -9.26 12.24
N VAL A 81 -17.18 -8.74 11.12
CA VAL A 81 -16.97 -7.35 10.70
C VAL A 81 -17.74 -6.40 11.61
N THR A 82 -17.11 -5.32 12.05
CA THR A 82 -17.79 -4.28 12.82
C THR A 82 -18.35 -3.22 11.88
N LEU A 83 -19.67 -3.04 11.86
CA LEU A 83 -20.32 -1.97 11.11
C LEU A 83 -20.48 -0.74 12.01
N LEU A 84 -20.04 0.41 11.52
CA LEU A 84 -20.03 1.67 12.25
C LEU A 84 -20.59 2.81 11.39
N PHE A 85 -21.04 3.86 12.07
CA PHE A 85 -21.33 5.16 11.48
C PHE A 85 -20.25 6.17 11.89
N PRO A 86 -20.16 7.35 11.24
CA PRO A 86 -19.04 8.26 11.40
C PRO A 86 -18.85 8.79 12.83
N ASN A 87 -19.94 8.89 13.60
CA ASN A 87 -19.95 9.31 14.99
C ASN A 87 -19.40 8.26 15.97
N MET A 88 -19.23 7.01 15.54
CA MET A 88 -18.73 5.89 16.36
C MET A 88 -17.30 5.47 15.98
N ILE A 89 -16.58 6.33 15.25
CA ILE A 89 -15.30 5.98 14.63
C ILE A 89 -14.25 5.52 15.65
N ASP A 90 -14.31 6.00 16.89
CA ASP A 90 -13.34 5.67 17.94
C ASP A 90 -13.40 4.18 18.34
N LEU A 91 -14.52 3.49 18.08
CA LEU A 91 -14.65 2.04 18.27
C LEU A 91 -13.79 1.23 17.28
N ALA A 92 -13.29 1.85 16.20
CA ALA A 92 -12.45 1.21 15.19
C ALA A 92 -10.94 1.31 15.47
N SER A 93 -10.52 1.82 16.62
CA SER A 93 -9.11 2.16 16.91
C SER A 93 -8.09 1.02 16.73
N ASN A 94 -8.52 -0.25 16.81
CA ASN A 94 -7.66 -1.43 16.64
C ASN A 94 -8.13 -2.31 15.45
N LYS A 95 -8.62 -1.67 14.37
CA LYS A 95 -9.16 -2.34 13.19
C LYS A 95 -8.71 -1.64 11.92
N ASN A 96 -8.58 -2.39 10.83
CA ASN A 96 -8.49 -1.82 9.49
C ASN A 96 -9.87 -1.28 9.09
N ILE A 97 -9.92 -0.10 8.47
CA ILE A 97 -11.18 0.63 8.26
C ILE A 97 -11.49 0.72 6.78
N LEU A 98 -12.63 0.17 6.36
CA LEU A 98 -13.23 0.43 5.07
C LEU A 98 -14.18 1.63 5.22
N LEU A 99 -13.73 2.81 4.83
CA LEU A 99 -14.51 4.03 4.91
C LEU A 99 -15.31 4.21 3.61
N ILE A 100 -16.62 4.16 3.70
CA ILE A 100 -17.50 4.28 2.53
C ILE A 100 -18.19 5.63 2.59
N GLY A 101 -18.24 6.31 1.47
CA GLY A 101 -18.95 7.56 1.29
C GLY A 101 -18.05 8.64 0.73
N GLY A 102 -18.45 9.19 -0.41
CA GLY A 102 -17.83 10.36 -1.02
C GLY A 102 -18.59 11.65 -0.73
N ASN A 103 -17.91 12.78 -0.96
CA ASN A 103 -18.44 14.14 -0.84
C ASN A 103 -18.93 14.50 0.58
N ASP A 104 -19.95 15.35 0.67
CA ASP A 104 -20.50 15.93 1.90
C ASP A 104 -21.20 14.91 2.81
N ARG A 105 -21.32 13.65 2.37
CA ARG A 105 -22.03 12.58 3.12
C ARG A 105 -21.14 11.82 4.09
N GLN A 106 -19.82 12.03 4.04
CA GLN A 106 -18.86 11.37 4.92
C GLN A 106 -18.01 12.40 5.68
N PRO A 107 -18.40 12.83 6.90
CA PRO A 107 -17.69 13.86 7.65
C PRO A 107 -16.25 13.46 8.03
N LEU A 108 -15.94 12.16 8.06
CA LEU A 108 -14.59 11.67 8.29
C LEU A 108 -13.62 12.02 7.13
N ALA A 109 -14.13 12.22 5.92
CA ALA A 109 -13.33 12.67 4.79
C ALA A 109 -12.68 14.02 5.09
N GLU A 110 -13.47 14.96 5.63
CA GLU A 110 -12.96 16.28 6.01
C GLU A 110 -12.06 16.21 7.24
N LYS A 111 -12.45 15.43 8.26
CA LYS A 111 -11.64 15.22 9.47
C LYS A 111 -10.25 14.65 9.14
N TRP A 112 -10.15 13.79 8.13
CA TRP A 112 -8.93 13.06 7.78
C TRP A 112 -8.23 13.56 6.51
N LYS A 113 -8.61 14.73 5.98
CA LYS A 113 -8.04 15.33 4.77
C LYS A 113 -6.51 15.49 4.76
N GLY A 114 -5.88 15.53 5.93
CA GLY A 114 -4.42 15.60 6.08
C GLY A 114 -3.70 14.27 5.85
N TYR A 115 -4.39 13.14 5.95
CA TYR A 115 -3.82 11.79 5.82
C TYR A 115 -4.06 11.16 4.45
N MET A 116 -5.11 11.61 3.75
CA MET A 116 -5.50 11.10 2.44
C MET A 116 -4.59 11.61 1.31
N ALA A 117 -4.62 10.90 0.18
CA ALA A 117 -3.96 11.32 -1.06
C ALA A 117 -4.64 12.55 -1.67
N VAL A 118 -5.96 12.61 -1.56
CA VAL A 118 -6.81 13.67 -2.10
C VAL A 118 -7.53 14.41 -0.99
N ASN A 119 -7.76 15.69 -1.18
CA ASN A 119 -8.60 16.50 -0.30
C ASN A 119 -9.43 17.49 -1.12
N ARG A 120 -10.43 18.10 -0.48
CA ARG A 120 -11.24 19.17 -1.09
C ARG A 120 -10.69 20.52 -0.67
N ASN A 121 -10.64 21.45 -1.62
CA ASN A 121 -10.33 22.86 -1.35
C ASN A 121 -11.58 23.61 -0.85
N ASP A 122 -11.41 24.89 -0.50
CA ASP A 122 -12.53 25.74 -0.04
C ASP A 122 -13.64 25.90 -1.10
N ALA A 123 -13.27 25.78 -2.39
CA ALA A 123 -14.19 25.79 -3.52
C ALA A 123 -14.87 24.42 -3.79
N GLN A 124 -14.75 23.46 -2.86
CA GLN A 124 -15.36 22.13 -2.93
C GLN A 124 -14.81 21.22 -4.04
N GLU A 125 -13.67 21.59 -4.64
CA GLU A 125 -12.99 20.85 -5.70
C GLU A 125 -11.92 19.91 -5.12
N TRP A 126 -11.88 18.70 -5.64
CA TRP A 126 -10.87 17.71 -5.33
C TRP A 126 -9.51 18.10 -5.91
N GLN A 127 -8.49 18.05 -5.05
CA GLN A 127 -7.11 18.28 -5.41
C GLN A 127 -6.21 17.23 -4.76
N LEU A 128 -5.05 16.99 -5.37
CA LEU A 128 -4.04 16.17 -4.73
C LEU A 128 -3.47 16.91 -3.51
N ARG A 129 -3.32 16.20 -2.39
CA ARG A 129 -2.72 16.76 -1.17
C ARG A 129 -1.30 17.24 -1.45
N ARG A 130 -0.98 18.44 -0.96
CA ARG A 130 0.39 18.96 -0.99
C ARG A 130 1.21 18.23 0.08
N LEU A 131 2.18 17.44 -0.39
CA LEU A 131 3.15 16.77 0.48
C LEU A 131 4.15 17.79 1.05
N SER A 132 4.48 17.64 2.32
CA SER A 132 5.57 18.36 2.97
C SER A 132 6.92 18.02 2.34
N LEU A 133 7.94 18.87 2.55
CA LEU A 133 9.30 18.60 2.08
C LEU A 133 9.85 17.28 2.63
N GLY A 134 9.55 16.95 3.88
CA GLY A 134 9.94 15.69 4.51
C GLY A 134 9.28 14.46 3.87
N GLU A 135 7.98 14.52 3.56
CA GLU A 135 7.28 13.43 2.88
C GLU A 135 7.78 13.24 1.44
N ARG A 136 8.07 14.33 0.72
CA ARG A 136 8.65 14.27 -0.63
C ARG A 136 10.05 13.65 -0.61
N LEU A 137 10.86 14.01 0.39
CA LEU A 137 12.16 13.39 0.59
C LEU A 137 12.01 11.91 0.93
N ALA A 138 11.05 11.54 1.77
CA ALA A 138 10.78 10.14 2.10
C ALA A 138 10.33 9.32 0.89
N LEU A 139 9.51 9.89 -0.01
CA LEU A 139 9.12 9.24 -1.27
C LEU A 139 10.32 9.03 -2.20
N TRP A 140 11.11 10.09 -2.40
CA TRP A 140 12.32 10.01 -3.22
C TRP A 140 13.31 9.00 -2.67
N TRP A 141 13.53 9.03 -1.34
CA TRP A 141 14.38 8.10 -0.64
C TRP A 141 13.92 6.66 -0.87
N LYS A 142 12.62 6.38 -0.71
CA LYS A 142 12.02 5.05 -0.95
C LYS A 142 11.94 4.63 -2.44
N GLY A 143 12.54 5.40 -3.35
CA GLY A 143 12.55 5.09 -4.78
C GLY A 143 11.19 5.25 -5.47
N GLU A 144 10.26 5.98 -4.87
CA GLU A 144 8.94 6.22 -5.46
C GLU A 144 9.05 7.27 -6.59
N LYS A 145 8.38 7.02 -7.72
CA LYS A 145 8.47 7.88 -8.89
C LYS A 145 7.71 9.18 -8.63
N LEU A 146 8.43 10.29 -8.46
CA LEU A 146 7.85 11.64 -8.35
C LEU A 146 7.01 12.04 -9.60
N GLN A 147 7.16 11.33 -10.72
CA GLN A 147 6.31 11.50 -11.90
C GLN A 147 4.86 11.11 -11.62
N ASP A 148 4.64 10.08 -10.80
CA ASP A 148 3.29 9.62 -10.42
C ASP A 148 2.54 10.72 -9.69
N LEU A 149 3.22 11.56 -8.88
CA LEU A 149 2.61 12.73 -8.23
C LEU A 149 2.13 13.78 -9.22
N LYS A 150 2.91 14.06 -10.27
CA LYS A 150 2.53 15.07 -11.28
C LYS A 150 1.36 14.58 -12.12
N SER A 151 1.38 13.31 -12.52
CA SER A 151 0.30 12.69 -13.28
C SER A 151 -0.97 12.59 -12.44
N ALA A 152 -0.87 12.10 -11.20
CA ALA A 152 -1.98 12.06 -10.25
C ALA A 152 -2.60 13.43 -10.05
N ARG A 153 -1.78 14.47 -9.85
CA ARG A 153 -2.27 15.84 -9.67
C ARG A 153 -3.08 16.31 -10.87
N ARG A 154 -2.59 16.08 -12.09
CA ARG A 154 -3.33 16.44 -13.33
C ARG A 154 -4.64 15.67 -13.44
N THR A 155 -4.66 14.37 -13.13
CA THR A 155 -5.88 13.55 -13.20
C THR A 155 -6.89 13.96 -12.14
N VAL A 156 -6.47 14.27 -10.92
CA VAL A 156 -7.37 14.77 -9.85
C VAL A 156 -7.91 16.16 -10.21
N GLU A 157 -7.05 17.08 -10.65
CA GLU A 157 -7.46 18.45 -11.05
C GLU A 157 -8.40 18.44 -12.28
N ARG A 158 -8.24 17.48 -13.20
CA ARG A 158 -9.17 17.27 -14.32
C ARG A 158 -10.55 16.81 -13.85
N ASN A 159 -10.60 15.94 -12.85
CA ASN A 159 -11.82 15.38 -12.28
C ASN A 159 -12.24 16.09 -10.99
N SER A 160 -11.87 17.37 -10.84
CA SER A 160 -11.92 18.06 -9.55
C SER A 160 -13.35 18.18 -9.00
N LYS A 161 -14.37 18.22 -9.87
CA LYS A 161 -15.78 18.32 -9.48
C LYS A 161 -16.45 16.95 -9.29
N GLU A 162 -16.05 15.95 -10.05
CA GLU A 162 -16.72 14.64 -10.12
C GLU A 162 -15.76 13.49 -9.81
N PHE A 163 -15.01 13.62 -8.72
CA PHE A 163 -14.05 12.59 -8.32
C PHE A 163 -14.74 11.29 -7.88
N THR A 164 -14.41 10.19 -8.55
CA THR A 164 -14.75 8.83 -8.11
C THR A 164 -13.48 7.98 -8.06
N GLY A 165 -13.29 7.25 -6.97
CA GLY A 165 -12.10 6.45 -6.79
C GLY A 165 -11.93 5.85 -5.40
N LEU A 166 -10.83 5.12 -5.25
CA LEU A 166 -10.36 4.54 -4.00
C LEU A 166 -9.09 5.26 -3.55
N THR A 167 -9.01 5.57 -2.27
CA THR A 167 -7.76 6.05 -1.65
C THR A 167 -7.43 5.23 -0.41
N GLY A 168 -6.20 4.70 -0.36
CA GLY A 168 -5.65 3.98 0.77
C GLY A 168 -4.68 4.84 1.55
N PHE A 169 -4.76 4.83 2.89
CA PHE A 169 -3.84 5.57 3.75
C PHE A 169 -3.68 4.89 5.11
N ARG A 170 -2.74 5.36 5.93
CA ARG A 170 -2.56 4.87 7.30
C ARG A 170 -3.68 5.40 8.20
N SER A 171 -4.22 4.56 9.08
CA SER A 171 -5.25 4.97 10.04
C SER A 171 -4.76 6.11 10.94
N PRO A 172 -5.54 7.19 11.08
CA PRO A 172 -5.26 8.24 12.06
C PRO A 172 -5.49 7.79 13.51
N LEU A 173 -6.21 6.67 13.72
CA LEU A 173 -6.51 6.15 15.06
C LEU A 173 -5.39 5.25 15.61
N ASP A 174 -4.67 4.55 14.73
CA ASP A 174 -3.55 3.69 15.09
C ASP A 174 -2.56 3.54 13.94
N ASN A 175 -1.28 3.43 14.29
CA ASN A 175 -0.20 3.37 13.32
C ASN A 175 -0.07 2.02 12.59
N HIS A 176 -0.73 0.95 13.03
CA HIS A 176 -0.57 -0.39 12.44
C HIS A 176 -1.68 -0.79 11.48
N HIS A 177 -2.75 0.01 11.41
CA HIS A 177 -3.92 -0.28 10.58
C HIS A 177 -4.02 0.66 9.39
N ALA A 178 -4.63 0.19 8.31
CA ALA A 178 -4.90 0.99 7.12
C ALA A 178 -6.37 1.39 7.04
N VAL A 179 -6.60 2.47 6.31
CA VAL A 179 -7.93 2.89 5.86
C VAL A 179 -7.95 2.76 4.36
N ILE A 180 -8.98 2.12 3.80
CA ILE A 180 -9.31 2.24 2.39
C ILE A 180 -10.63 2.98 2.32
N MET A 181 -10.61 4.12 1.65
CA MET A 181 -11.78 4.96 1.49
C MET A 181 -12.28 4.89 0.06
N LEU A 182 -13.59 4.67 -0.07
CA LEU A 182 -14.34 4.85 -1.31
C LEU A 182 -14.91 6.27 -1.36
N ILE A 183 -14.58 6.98 -2.44
CA ILE A 183 -15.14 8.28 -2.77
C ILE A 183 -15.88 8.13 -4.09
N SER A 184 -17.13 8.57 -4.15
CA SER A 184 -17.90 8.62 -5.40
C SER A 184 -18.60 9.95 -5.55
N SER A 185 -18.60 10.47 -6.78
CA SER A 185 -19.30 11.68 -7.18
C SER A 185 -20.76 11.41 -7.55
N SER A 186 -21.04 10.30 -8.24
CA SER A 186 -22.37 9.93 -8.70
C SER A 186 -22.69 8.44 -8.46
N PRO A 187 -23.99 8.05 -8.43
CA PRO A 187 -24.39 6.64 -8.37
C PRO A 187 -23.91 5.83 -9.59
N GLU A 188 -23.86 6.46 -10.77
CA GLU A 188 -23.45 5.82 -12.04
C GLU A 188 -21.97 5.45 -12.02
N LYS A 189 -21.09 6.39 -11.63
CA LYS A 189 -19.64 6.13 -11.50
C LYS A 189 -19.34 5.14 -10.39
N LEU A 190 -20.15 5.11 -9.33
CA LEU A 190 -20.03 4.11 -8.28
C LEU A 190 -20.36 2.70 -8.79
N ALA A 191 -21.39 2.56 -9.64
CA ALA A 191 -21.73 1.29 -10.26
C ALA A 191 -20.59 0.81 -11.17
N GLU A 192 -20.04 1.70 -12.01
CA GLU A 192 -18.88 1.38 -12.87
C GLU A 192 -17.65 0.94 -12.06
N LEU A 193 -17.39 1.57 -10.91
CA LEU A 193 -16.32 1.17 -10.00
C LEU A 193 -16.60 -0.19 -9.35
N ASN A 194 -17.83 -0.46 -8.93
CA ASN A 194 -18.23 -1.76 -8.39
C ASN A 194 -18.06 -2.89 -9.40
N ASP A 195 -18.40 -2.63 -10.67
CA ASP A 195 -18.19 -3.57 -11.76
C ASP A 195 -16.69 -3.82 -11.98
N ALA A 196 -15.87 -2.77 -11.91
CA ALA A 196 -14.41 -2.90 -11.99
C ALA A 196 -13.80 -3.76 -10.89
N LEU A 197 -14.36 -3.69 -9.69
CA LEU A 197 -13.91 -4.45 -8.52
C LEU A 197 -14.41 -5.90 -8.51
N SER A 198 -15.38 -6.22 -9.37
CA SER A 198 -15.91 -7.56 -9.54
C SER A 198 -15.25 -8.32 -10.69
N ASP A 199 -14.51 -7.62 -11.55
CA ASP A 199 -13.82 -8.18 -12.71
C ASP A 199 -12.30 -8.34 -12.47
N PRO A 200 -11.79 -9.57 -12.29
CA PRO A 200 -10.37 -9.83 -12.07
C PRO A 200 -9.46 -9.30 -13.19
N SER A 201 -9.96 -9.16 -14.42
CA SER A 201 -9.17 -8.63 -15.55
C SER A 201 -8.81 -7.16 -15.37
N ARG A 202 -9.58 -6.42 -14.56
CA ARG A 202 -9.36 -5.00 -14.26
C ARG A 202 -8.53 -4.77 -13.01
N PHE A 203 -8.23 -5.81 -12.21
CA PHE A 203 -7.46 -5.65 -10.97
C PHE A 203 -6.05 -5.14 -11.21
N SER A 204 -5.44 -5.45 -12.36
CA SER A 204 -4.13 -4.91 -12.72
C SER A 204 -4.12 -3.39 -12.89
N LEU A 205 -5.29 -2.76 -13.11
CA LEU A 205 -5.43 -1.31 -13.24
C LEU A 205 -5.54 -0.62 -11.87
N ILE A 206 -5.85 -1.35 -10.80
CA ILE A 206 -6.04 -0.82 -9.44
C ILE A 206 -4.79 -1.11 -8.60
N GLN A 207 -3.98 -0.08 -8.38
CA GLN A 207 -2.68 -0.19 -7.73
C GLN A 207 -2.38 1.02 -6.84
N GLY A 208 -1.32 0.91 -6.03
CA GLY A 208 -0.80 2.05 -5.30
C GLY A 208 -1.69 2.48 -4.15
N ASP A 209 -1.79 3.77 -3.88
CA ASP A 209 -2.60 4.32 -2.78
C ASP A 209 -3.77 5.20 -3.26
N LEU A 210 -3.83 5.47 -4.56
CA LEU A 210 -4.90 6.25 -5.16
C LEU A 210 -5.27 5.63 -6.50
N SER A 211 -6.53 5.24 -6.66
CA SER A 211 -7.10 4.76 -7.91
C SER A 211 -8.28 5.63 -8.27
N ILE A 212 -8.24 6.27 -9.44
CA ILE A 212 -9.24 7.22 -9.91
C ILE A 212 -9.96 6.60 -11.10
N LEU A 213 -11.28 6.66 -11.10
CA LEU A 213 -12.11 6.32 -12.24
C LEU A 213 -12.45 7.61 -13.00
N ASP A 214 -12.06 7.66 -14.26
CA ASP A 214 -12.32 8.75 -15.20
C ASP A 214 -12.97 8.17 -16.47
N ASP A 215 -13.43 8.99 -17.41
CA ASP A 215 -13.99 8.59 -18.70
C ASP A 215 -12.98 7.80 -19.57
N SER A 216 -11.69 8.03 -19.34
CA SER A 216 -10.61 7.25 -19.96
C SER A 216 -10.36 5.87 -19.33
N GLY A 217 -11.08 5.54 -18.26
CA GLY A 217 -10.90 4.32 -17.46
C GLY A 217 -10.20 4.56 -16.13
N ILE A 218 -9.67 3.48 -15.55
CA ILE A 218 -9.04 3.48 -14.23
C ILE A 218 -7.57 3.87 -14.32
N GLN A 219 -7.17 4.87 -13.54
CA GLN A 219 -5.78 5.29 -13.40
C GLN A 219 -5.35 5.19 -11.94
N SER A 220 -4.23 4.51 -11.70
CA SER A 220 -3.69 4.27 -10.37
C SER A 220 -2.35 4.96 -10.16
N PHE A 221 -2.15 5.45 -8.95
CA PHE A 221 -0.99 6.25 -8.58
C PHE A 221 -0.46 5.87 -7.20
N ARG A 222 0.83 6.10 -7.01
CA ARG A 222 1.45 6.15 -5.69
C ARG A 222 1.75 7.59 -5.31
N THR A 223 1.07 8.09 -4.29
CA THR A 223 1.12 9.50 -3.89
C THR A 223 1.46 9.71 -2.44
N LEU A 224 1.32 8.69 -1.59
CA LEU A 224 1.58 8.76 -0.16
C LEU A 224 2.83 7.96 0.23
N PRO A 225 3.60 8.42 1.24
CA PRO A 225 4.68 7.62 1.80
C PRO A 225 4.15 6.30 2.32
N SER A 226 4.65 5.22 1.74
CA SER A 226 4.33 3.87 2.20
C SER A 226 4.94 3.54 3.57
N TYR A 227 4.38 2.56 4.25
CA TYR A 227 4.89 1.98 5.48
C TYR A 227 4.88 0.47 5.41
N TYR A 228 5.57 -0.16 6.36
CA TYR A 228 5.71 -1.61 6.38
C TYR A 228 5.10 -2.17 7.65
N VAL A 229 4.42 -3.30 7.51
CA VAL A 229 3.80 -4.04 8.61
C VAL A 229 4.37 -5.45 8.63
N GLY A 230 4.59 -5.95 9.84
CA GLY A 230 5.09 -7.29 10.11
C GLY A 230 6.56 -7.31 10.52
N THR A 231 7.16 -8.50 10.54
CA THR A 231 8.50 -8.71 11.09
C THR A 231 9.44 -9.15 9.99
N LEU A 232 10.61 -8.52 9.93
CA LEU A 232 11.69 -8.92 9.04
C LEU A 232 12.99 -8.86 9.85
N PRO A 233 13.81 -9.92 9.86
CA PRO A 233 15.09 -9.88 10.57
C PRO A 233 15.98 -8.75 10.05
N TRP A 234 16.83 -8.20 10.92
CA TRP A 234 17.66 -7.05 10.59
C TRP A 234 18.55 -7.28 9.35
N TYR A 235 19.07 -8.50 9.16
CA TYR A 235 19.90 -8.83 8.00
C TYR A 235 19.10 -8.85 6.68
N HIS A 236 17.84 -9.28 6.72
CA HIS A 236 16.92 -9.19 5.58
C HIS A 236 16.51 -7.73 5.31
N GLN A 237 16.33 -6.91 6.34
CA GLN A 237 16.05 -5.48 6.17
C GLN A 237 17.18 -4.77 5.43
N ILE A 238 18.45 -5.02 5.79
CA ILE A 238 19.61 -4.41 5.12
C ILE A 238 19.65 -4.84 3.66
N ARG A 239 19.51 -6.13 3.37
CA ARG A 239 19.53 -6.64 2.00
C ARG A 239 18.40 -6.04 1.15
N TRP A 240 17.18 -6.01 1.68
CA TRP A 240 16.02 -5.43 1.01
C TRP A 240 16.18 -3.92 0.79
N TYR A 241 16.73 -3.22 1.77
CA TYR A 241 17.01 -1.80 1.67
C TYR A 241 18.05 -1.51 0.58
N LEU A 242 19.17 -2.24 0.56
CA LEU A 242 20.19 -2.15 -0.48
C LEU A 242 19.62 -2.44 -1.87
N SER A 243 18.79 -3.48 -2.03
CA SER A 243 18.21 -3.82 -3.34
C SER A 243 17.27 -2.74 -3.86
N THR A 244 16.63 -1.98 -2.97
CA THR A 244 15.70 -0.91 -3.34
C THR A 244 16.44 0.41 -3.61
N HIS A 245 17.59 0.64 -2.99
CA HIS A 245 18.33 1.91 -3.05
C HIS A 245 19.68 1.71 -3.76
N ILE A 246 19.69 1.82 -5.10
CA ILE A 246 20.91 1.66 -5.90
C ILE A 246 22.03 2.62 -5.50
N LEU A 247 21.70 3.83 -5.06
CA LEU A 247 22.69 4.81 -4.56
C LEU A 247 23.36 4.33 -3.26
N ALA A 248 22.61 3.70 -2.36
CA ALA A 248 23.18 3.14 -1.13
C ALA A 248 24.13 1.98 -1.44
N LEU A 249 23.79 1.15 -2.42
CA LEU A 249 24.70 0.13 -2.95
C LEU A 249 25.99 0.75 -3.52
N ILE A 250 25.87 1.81 -4.33
CA ILE A 250 27.05 2.50 -4.90
C ILE A 250 27.94 3.06 -3.78
N ILE A 251 27.36 3.77 -2.81
CA ILE A 251 28.11 4.33 -1.68
C ILE A 251 28.80 3.23 -0.87
N LEU A 252 28.09 2.14 -0.56
CA LEU A 252 28.67 0.99 0.15
C LEU A 252 29.83 0.37 -0.64
N THR A 253 29.68 0.26 -1.97
CA THR A 253 30.72 -0.28 -2.84
C THR A 253 31.97 0.62 -2.82
N ILE A 254 31.78 1.94 -2.86
CA ILE A 254 32.89 2.92 -2.73
C ILE A 254 33.58 2.77 -1.37
N ILE A 255 32.82 2.68 -0.27
CA ILE A 255 33.38 2.50 1.08
C ILE A 255 34.22 1.22 1.17
N VAL A 256 33.69 0.10 0.67
CA VAL A 256 34.42 -1.18 0.66
C VAL A 256 35.70 -1.07 -0.16
N MET A 257 35.65 -0.39 -1.31
CA MET A 257 36.83 -0.18 -2.16
C MET A 257 37.90 0.66 -1.47
N VAL A 258 37.52 1.73 -0.76
CA VAL A 258 38.44 2.58 0.02
C VAL A 258 39.08 1.80 1.17
N ILE A 259 38.29 0.98 1.89
CA ILE A 259 38.80 0.14 2.98
C ILE A 259 39.79 -0.90 2.43
N ALA A 260 39.45 -1.57 1.33
CA ALA A 260 40.34 -2.55 0.70
C ALA A 260 41.66 -1.91 0.25
N ALA A 261 41.60 -0.73 -0.39
CA ALA A 261 42.79 0.02 -0.78
C ALA A 261 43.64 0.42 0.43
N TRP A 262 43.02 0.89 1.51
CA TRP A 262 43.71 1.26 2.75
C TRP A 262 44.42 0.07 3.41
N ILE A 263 43.77 -1.11 3.46
CA ILE A 263 44.36 -2.35 3.97
C ILE A 263 45.57 -2.74 3.09
N LEU A 264 45.44 -2.68 1.76
CA LEU A 264 46.52 -3.02 0.83
C LEU A 264 47.74 -2.11 1.01
N VAL A 265 47.53 -0.79 1.10
CA VAL A 265 48.61 0.19 1.33
C VAL A 265 49.29 -0.06 2.69
N ARG A 266 48.54 -0.44 3.72
CA ARG A 266 49.10 -0.76 5.04
C ARG A 266 49.90 -2.06 5.03
N LEU A 267 49.46 -3.08 4.29
CA LEU A 267 50.20 -4.33 4.16
C LEU A 267 51.48 -4.17 3.34
N LEU A 268 51.42 -3.41 2.24
CA LEU A 268 52.59 -3.11 1.41
C LEU A 268 53.61 -2.24 2.15
N SER A 269 53.17 -1.23 2.90
CA SER A 269 54.09 -0.40 3.69
C SER A 269 54.76 -1.16 4.84
N ARG A 270 54.09 -2.17 5.44
CA ARG A 270 54.72 -3.09 6.40
C ARG A 270 55.80 -3.96 5.76
N HIS A 271 55.51 -4.58 4.62
CA HIS A 271 56.50 -5.39 3.89
C HIS A 271 57.66 -4.55 3.35
N ALA A 272 57.42 -3.28 3.00
CA ALA A 272 58.48 -2.36 2.59
C ALA A 272 59.42 -2.00 3.76
N ALA A 273 58.88 -1.83 4.98
CA ALA A 273 59.67 -1.53 6.18
C ALA A 273 60.58 -2.70 6.61
N GLU A 274 60.16 -3.95 6.39
CA GLU A 274 60.99 -5.13 6.67
C GLU A 274 62.27 -5.16 5.80
N ARG A 275 62.21 -4.66 4.55
CA ARG A 275 63.37 -4.61 3.66
C ARG A 275 64.44 -3.60 4.08
N PHE A 276 64.10 -2.62 4.93
CA PHE A 276 65.06 -1.62 5.43
C PHE A 276 65.78 -2.04 6.72
N THR A 277 65.42 -3.18 7.33
CA THR A 277 66.06 -3.68 8.57
C THR A 277 67.09 -4.78 8.34
N THR A 278 67.22 -5.32 7.11
CA THR A 278 68.24 -6.32 6.74
C THR A 278 69.44 -5.70 5.99
N GLY A 279 69.58 -4.37 6.02
CA GLY A 279 70.63 -3.62 5.31
C GLY A 279 71.46 -2.69 6.20
N GLN A 280 71.55 -2.96 7.51
CA GLN A 280 72.60 -2.43 8.39
C GLN A 280 73.55 -3.56 8.80
#